data_AF-A0A1G0NP92-F1
#
_entry.id   AF-A0A1G0NP92-F1
#
_cell.length_a   1.000
_cell.length_b   1.000
_cell.length_c   1.000
_cell.angle_alpha   90.00
_cell.angle_beta   90.00
_cell.angle_gamma   90.00
#
_symmetry.space_group_name_H-M   'P 1'
#
loop_
_entity.id
_entity.type
_entity.pdbx_description
1 polymer ?
#
loop_
_entity_poly.entity_id
_entity_poly.type
_entity_poly.pdbx_seq_one_letter_code
_entity_poly.pdbx_strand_id
1 'polypeptide(L)'
;MPAAKPIGPCTPVGPEQCIEAYVTGPDNANRFFVCTGMLSFTFQGTSQKYYDDEGLVTFEAGPVFTRNQVKKVIATVSLNDIRNAGEAKNAGWRVKEVEAAWNETQGRIVVKSWLNVSDTDGYIMRIGISCVCSRHHVTTL
;
A
#
# COMPACT_ATOMS: atom_id res chain seq x y z
N MET A 1 -17.67 -5.27 12.49
CA MET A 1 -17.08 -5.60 11.18
C MET A 1 -16.27 -6.89 11.36
N PRO A 2 -16.32 -7.85 10.43
CA PRO A 2 -15.46 -9.02 10.51
C PRO A 2 -13.98 -8.58 10.54
N ALA A 3 -13.14 -9.35 11.23
CA ALA A 3 -11.71 -9.06 11.32
C ALA A 3 -11.06 -9.21 9.94
N ALA A 4 -10.21 -8.25 9.56
CA ALA A 4 -9.48 -8.31 8.30
C ALA A 4 -8.59 -9.56 8.25
N LYS A 5 -8.68 -10.32 7.16
CA LYS A 5 -7.87 -11.52 6.92
C LYS A 5 -6.49 -11.07 6.45
N PRO A 6 -5.39 -11.41 7.14
CA PRO A 6 -4.05 -11.20 6.59
C PRO A 6 -3.95 -11.89 5.23
N ILE A 7 -3.45 -11.18 4.23
CA ILE A 7 -3.15 -11.79 2.95
C ILE A 7 -1.79 -12.48 3.07
N GLY A 8 -1.62 -13.62 2.38
CA GLY A 8 -0.40 -14.42 2.40
C GLY A 8 0.87 -13.62 2.04
N PRO A 9 2.05 -14.27 2.02
CA PRO A 9 3.31 -13.55 1.83
C PRO A 9 3.26 -12.70 0.55
N CYS A 10 3.35 -11.39 0.76
CA CYS A 10 3.34 -10.41 -0.33
C CYS A 10 4.74 -10.31 -0.90
N THR A 11 4.88 -10.57 -2.19
CA THR A 11 6.18 -10.58 -2.88
C THR A 11 6.30 -9.34 -3.77
N PRO A 12 7.36 -8.52 -3.62
CA PRO A 12 7.63 -7.43 -4.56
C PRO A 12 7.77 -7.93 -6.00
N VAL A 13 7.14 -7.22 -6.93
CA VAL A 13 7.27 -7.47 -8.38
C VAL A 13 8.25 -6.46 -8.95
N GLY A 14 9.49 -6.88 -9.11
CA GLY A 14 10.57 -6.03 -9.56
C GLY A 14 11.06 -5.03 -8.50
N PRO A 15 12.03 -4.17 -8.85
CA PRO A 15 12.56 -3.18 -7.94
C PRO A 15 11.57 -2.03 -7.73
N GLU A 16 11.52 -1.51 -6.51
CA GLU A 16 10.91 -0.21 -6.23
C GLU A 16 11.63 0.90 -7.01
N GLN A 17 10.88 1.89 -7.48
CA GLN A 17 11.42 3.10 -8.11
C GLN A 17 11.07 4.31 -7.25
N CYS A 18 12.09 5.10 -6.89
CA CYS A 18 11.90 6.31 -6.10
C CYS A 18 12.51 7.53 -6.80
N ILE A 19 11.78 8.65 -6.75
CA ILE A 19 12.29 9.96 -7.16
C ILE A 19 12.38 10.84 -5.90
N GLU A 20 13.54 11.46 -5.69
CA GLU A 20 13.73 12.51 -4.69
C GLU A 20 13.67 13.88 -5.37
N ALA A 21 12.91 14.79 -4.80
CA ALA A 21 12.83 16.19 -5.20
C ALA A 21 13.14 17.11 -4.03
N TYR A 22 13.83 18.21 -4.33
CA TYR A 22 14.04 19.32 -3.42
C TYR A 22 12.78 20.19 -3.44
N VAL A 23 12.24 20.51 -2.28
CA VAL A 23 10.99 21.27 -2.16
C VAL A 23 11.12 22.35 -1.09
N THR A 24 10.27 23.37 -1.18
CA THR A 24 10.01 24.31 -0.07
C THR A 24 8.64 24.00 0.51
N GLY A 25 8.55 22.86 1.21
CA GLY A 25 7.31 22.33 1.75
C GLY A 25 6.94 22.90 3.11
N PRO A 26 5.69 22.68 3.58
CA PRO A 26 5.27 23.03 4.93
C PRO A 26 6.10 22.29 5.98
N ASP A 27 6.09 22.80 7.22
CA ASP A 27 6.78 22.22 8.38
C ASP A 27 8.29 22.01 8.17
N ASN A 28 8.90 22.93 7.41
CA ASN A 28 10.31 22.91 7.00
C ASN A 28 10.69 21.69 6.16
N ALA A 29 9.73 20.98 5.55
CA ALA A 29 10.06 19.90 4.64
C ALA A 29 10.87 20.44 3.46
N ASN A 30 12.09 19.94 3.28
CA ASN A 30 13.02 20.37 2.24
C ASN A 30 13.30 19.29 1.19
N ARG A 31 12.73 18.10 1.38
CA ARG A 31 12.77 16.97 0.44
C ARG A 31 11.42 16.29 0.36
N PHE A 32 11.16 15.73 -0.81
CA PHE A 32 9.95 15.01 -1.14
C PHE A 32 10.33 13.74 -1.90
N PHE A 33 9.76 12.60 -1.53
CA PHE A 33 9.95 11.34 -2.22
C PHE A 33 8.63 10.85 -2.79
N VAL A 34 8.70 10.35 -4.01
CA VAL A 34 7.65 9.54 -4.61
C VAL A 34 8.25 8.18 -4.90
N CYS A 35 7.74 7.15 -4.23
CA CYS A 35 8.18 5.77 -4.41
C CYS A 35 7.03 4.94 -4.95
N THR A 36 7.31 4.15 -5.98
CA THR A 36 6.33 3.31 -6.65
C THR A 36 6.83 1.89 -6.74
N GLY A 37 5.90 0.95 -6.61
CA GLY A 37 6.20 -0.47 -6.66
C GLY A 37 4.95 -1.30 -6.91
N MET A 38 5.15 -2.61 -6.96
CA MET A 38 4.09 -3.58 -7.15
C MET A 38 4.28 -4.75 -6.21
N LEU A 39 3.18 -5.32 -5.74
CA LEU A 39 3.17 -6.54 -4.95
C LEU A 39 2.34 -7.61 -5.66
N SER A 40 2.80 -8.86 -5.55
CA SER A 40 2.05 -10.04 -5.93
C SER A 40 1.69 -10.84 -4.69
N PHE A 41 0.46 -11.33 -4.65
CA PHE A 41 -0.08 -12.21 -3.63
C PHE A 41 -1.28 -12.97 -4.21
N THR A 42 -2.04 -13.68 -3.39
CA THR A 42 -3.33 -14.24 -3.78
C THR A 42 -4.33 -13.93 -2.68
N PHE A 43 -5.39 -13.20 -3.03
CA PHE A 43 -6.52 -12.95 -2.16
C PHE A 43 -7.80 -13.35 -2.87
N GLN A 44 -8.44 -14.41 -2.38
CA GLN A 44 -9.69 -14.93 -2.93
C GLN A 44 -10.86 -14.45 -2.06
N GLY A 45 -11.96 -14.04 -2.68
CA GLY A 45 -13.22 -13.84 -1.98
C GLY A 45 -13.82 -15.16 -1.52
N THR A 46 -14.54 -15.16 -0.41
CA THR A 46 -15.21 -16.34 0.15
C THR A 46 -16.72 -16.15 0.29
N SER A 47 -17.22 -14.98 -0.09
CA SER A 47 -18.62 -14.55 0.00
C SER A 47 -18.98 -13.72 -1.22
N GLN A 48 -20.25 -13.85 -1.65
CA GLN A 48 -20.86 -12.97 -2.66
C GLN A 48 -21.40 -11.68 -2.05
N LYS A 49 -21.37 -11.55 -0.72
CA LYS A 49 -21.83 -10.34 -0.03
C LYS A 49 -20.72 -9.29 -0.06
N TYR A 50 -21.13 -8.09 -0.42
CA TYR A 50 -20.30 -6.90 -0.24
C TYR A 50 -19.85 -6.80 1.24
N TYR A 51 -18.57 -6.54 1.47
CA TYR A 51 -17.92 -6.29 2.79
C TYR A 51 -17.56 -7.50 3.67
N ASP A 52 -17.93 -8.73 3.31
CA ASP A 52 -17.63 -9.89 4.19
C ASP A 52 -16.17 -10.35 4.10
N ASP A 53 -15.53 -10.15 2.95
CA ASP A 53 -14.15 -10.53 2.71
C ASP A 53 -13.22 -9.34 2.62
N GLU A 54 -12.74 -8.90 3.78
CA GLU A 54 -11.72 -7.87 3.87
C GLU A 54 -10.36 -8.52 4.10
N GLY A 55 -9.42 -8.25 3.19
CA GLY A 55 -8.04 -8.70 3.28
C GLY A 55 -7.12 -7.53 3.64
N LEU A 56 -6.17 -7.72 4.56
CA LEU A 56 -5.16 -6.72 4.89
C LEU A 56 -3.82 -7.10 4.24
N VAL A 57 -3.33 -6.22 3.37
CA VAL A 57 -1.95 -6.24 2.86
C VAL A 57 -1.13 -5.22 3.64
N THR A 58 0.04 -5.62 4.12
CA THR A 58 1.03 -4.70 4.73
C THR A 58 2.34 -4.82 3.99
N PHE A 59 2.98 -3.69 3.70
CA PHE A 59 4.29 -3.67 3.06
C PHE A 59 5.07 -2.41 3.40
N GLU A 60 6.37 -2.48 3.15
CA GLU A 60 7.29 -1.35 3.34
C GLU A 60 7.58 -0.65 2.00
N ALA A 61 7.58 0.68 2.00
CA ALA A 61 7.89 1.49 0.84
C ALA A 61 8.96 2.53 1.14
N GLY A 62 9.69 2.89 0.10
CA GLY A 62 10.67 3.96 0.08
C GLY A 62 11.93 3.71 0.90
N PRO A 63 12.78 4.73 0.99
CA PRO A 63 14.07 4.62 1.64
C PRO A 63 13.94 4.50 3.16
N VAL A 64 15.05 4.14 3.81
CA VAL A 64 15.16 4.17 5.28
C VAL A 64 15.35 5.62 5.71
N PHE A 65 14.49 6.08 6.62
CA PHE A 65 14.57 7.38 7.26
C PHE A 65 15.05 7.24 8.71
N THR A 66 15.74 8.27 9.20
CA THR A 66 16.09 8.39 10.61
C THR A 66 15.04 9.19 11.37
N ARG A 67 15.13 9.15 12.71
CA ARG A 67 14.15 9.79 13.59
C ARG A 67 13.97 11.27 13.28
N ASN A 68 12.72 11.73 13.32
CA ASN A 68 12.29 13.10 13.06
C ASN A 68 12.52 13.63 11.63
N GLN A 69 12.92 12.77 10.68
CA GLN A 69 13.03 13.19 9.29
C GLN A 69 11.66 13.27 8.62
N VAL A 70 10.79 12.27 8.80
CA VAL A 70 9.50 12.19 8.11
C VAL A 70 8.49 13.16 8.73
N LYS A 71 7.87 14.00 7.89
CA LYS A 71 6.85 14.97 8.30
C LYS A 71 5.45 14.48 7.98
N LYS A 72 5.25 13.98 6.77
CA LYS A 72 3.96 13.47 6.31
C LYS A 72 4.16 12.31 5.34
N VAL A 73 3.22 11.39 5.37
CA VAL A 73 3.16 10.22 4.51
C VAL A 73 1.76 10.10 3.95
N ILE A 74 1.64 9.83 2.66
CA ILE A 74 0.39 9.48 2.00
C ILE A 74 0.69 8.34 1.04
N ALA A 75 -0.20 7.36 0.95
CA ALA A 75 -0.09 6.32 -0.06
C ALA A 75 -1.37 6.17 -0.86
N THR A 76 -1.23 5.64 -2.06
CA THR A 76 -2.31 5.22 -2.92
C THR A 76 -1.99 3.80 -3.38
N VAL A 77 -3.02 2.96 -3.42
CA VAL A 77 -2.94 1.60 -3.91
C VAL A 77 -3.96 1.43 -5.02
N SER A 78 -3.56 0.73 -6.08
CA SER A 78 -4.42 0.39 -7.21
C SER A 78 -4.44 -1.12 -7.44
N LEU A 79 -5.56 -1.63 -7.94
CA LEU A 79 -5.64 -3.01 -8.41
C LEU A 79 -4.90 -3.13 -9.75
N ASN A 80 -4.12 -4.19 -9.93
CA ASN A 80 -3.31 -4.39 -11.14
C ASN A 80 -3.58 -5.73 -11.83
N ASP A 81 -3.89 -6.79 -11.07
CA ASP A 81 -4.33 -8.08 -11.61
C ASP A 81 -5.50 -8.59 -10.77
N ILE A 82 -6.69 -8.58 -11.37
CA ILE A 82 -7.91 -9.17 -10.82
C ILE A 82 -8.37 -10.30 -11.74
N ARG A 83 -8.91 -11.37 -11.17
CA ARG A 83 -9.36 -12.54 -11.93
C ARG A 83 -10.68 -13.05 -11.40
N ASN A 84 -11.37 -13.78 -12.25
CA ASN A 84 -12.46 -14.64 -11.86
C ASN A 84 -12.25 -16.01 -12.53
N ALA A 85 -12.42 -17.10 -11.77
CA ALA A 85 -12.34 -18.45 -12.34
C ALA A 85 -13.63 -18.82 -13.10
N GLY A 86 -14.76 -18.20 -12.75
CA GLY A 86 -16.06 -18.42 -13.37
C GLY A 86 -16.67 -17.15 -13.94
N GLU A 87 -18.00 -17.19 -14.08
CA GLU A 87 -18.79 -16.06 -14.56
C GLU A 87 -18.99 -15.04 -13.43
N ALA A 88 -18.50 -13.82 -13.63
CA ALA A 88 -18.66 -12.73 -12.67
C ALA A 88 -20.10 -12.18 -12.65
N LYS A 89 -20.92 -12.56 -11.66
CA LYS A 89 -22.28 -12.04 -11.48
C LYS A 89 -22.37 -11.17 -10.23
N ASN A 90 -22.64 -9.88 -10.42
CA ASN A 90 -22.65 -8.89 -9.33
C ASN A 90 -21.33 -8.85 -8.52
N ALA A 91 -20.24 -9.28 -9.14
CA ALA A 91 -18.92 -9.35 -8.55
C ALA A 91 -18.29 -7.97 -8.36
N GLY A 92 -17.40 -7.85 -7.37
CA GLY A 92 -16.67 -6.60 -7.11
C GLY A 92 -15.28 -6.84 -6.56
N TRP A 93 -14.32 -6.04 -7.02
CA TRP A 93 -12.96 -5.98 -6.49
C TRP A 93 -12.67 -4.52 -6.14
N ARG A 94 -12.08 -4.27 -4.97
CA ARG A 94 -11.72 -2.90 -4.58
C ARG A 94 -10.56 -2.84 -3.62
N VAL A 95 -9.87 -1.71 -3.68
CA VAL A 95 -9.13 -1.15 -2.54
C VAL A 95 -10.15 -0.39 -1.70
N LYS A 96 -10.42 -0.88 -0.49
CA LYS A 96 -11.37 -0.26 0.43
C LYS A 96 -10.74 0.96 1.12
N GLU A 97 -9.54 0.79 1.63
CA GLU A 97 -8.85 1.77 2.45
C GLU A 97 -7.34 1.61 2.32
N VAL A 98 -6.62 2.73 2.47
CA VAL A 98 -5.17 2.76 2.48
C VAL A 98 -4.72 3.68 3.61
N GLU A 99 -3.87 3.14 4.48
CA GLU A 99 -3.16 3.91 5.49
C GLU A 99 -1.67 3.82 5.22
N ALA A 100 -0.95 4.89 5.52
CA ALA A 100 0.50 4.89 5.46
C ALA A 100 1.08 5.72 6.60
N ALA A 101 2.10 5.16 7.24
CA ALA A 101 2.78 5.81 8.35
C ALA A 101 4.26 5.44 8.35
N TRP A 102 5.09 6.31 8.91
CA TRP A 102 6.48 5.97 9.17
C TRP A 102 6.57 5.09 10.42
N ASN A 103 7.26 3.96 10.32
CA ASN A 103 7.54 3.08 11.46
C ASN A 103 8.90 3.44 12.04
N GLU A 104 8.93 4.04 13.23
CA GLU A 104 10.18 4.47 13.87
C GLU A 104 11.16 3.31 14.13
N THR A 105 10.64 2.13 14.45
CA THR A 105 11.44 0.95 14.78
C THR A 105 12.19 0.42 13.57
N GLN A 106 11.54 0.43 12.40
CA GLN A 106 12.11 -0.07 11.14
C GLN A 106 12.77 1.03 10.30
N GLY A 107 12.48 2.30 10.60
CA GLY A 107 12.89 3.45 9.81
C GLY A 107 12.20 3.51 8.44
N ARG A 108 11.21 2.66 8.15
CA ARG A 108 10.57 2.55 6.82
C ARG A 108 9.15 3.12 6.84
N ILE A 109 8.65 3.52 5.68
CA ILE A 109 7.22 3.74 5.55
C ILE A 109 6.52 2.39 5.49
N VAL A 110 5.53 2.20 6.34
CA VAL A 110 4.63 1.05 6.30
C VAL A 110 3.32 1.52 5.69
N VAL A 111 2.89 0.80 4.65
CA VAL A 111 1.59 1.00 4.02
C VAL A 111 0.72 -0.20 4.32
N LYS A 112 -0.52 0.07 4.70
CA LYS A 112 -1.57 -0.91 4.94
C LYS A 112 -2.67 -0.67 3.94
N SER A 113 -3.13 -1.73 3.28
CA SER A 113 -4.23 -1.65 2.34
C SER A 113 -5.26 -2.72 2.66
N TRP A 114 -6.50 -2.27 2.83
CA TRP A 114 -7.65 -3.14 2.96
C TRP A 114 -8.23 -3.37 1.57
N LEU A 115 -8.31 -4.64 1.21
CA LEU A 115 -8.83 -5.12 -0.06
C LEU A 115 -10.13 -5.84 0.18
N ASN A 116 -10.99 -5.86 -0.84
CA ASN A 116 -12.21 -6.63 -0.79
C ASN A 116 -12.53 -7.25 -2.15
N VAL A 117 -12.99 -8.50 -2.09
CA VAL A 117 -13.54 -9.25 -3.21
C VAL A 117 -14.94 -9.69 -2.83
N SER A 118 -15.94 -9.35 -3.63
CA SER A 118 -17.34 -9.74 -3.45
C SER A 118 -17.71 -10.79 -4.48
N ASP A 119 -16.95 -11.89 -4.49
CA ASP A 119 -17.19 -13.06 -5.33
C ASP A 119 -16.40 -14.27 -4.79
N THR A 120 -17.03 -15.44 -4.75
CA THR A 120 -16.45 -16.66 -4.14
C THR A 120 -15.32 -17.28 -4.96
N ASP A 121 -15.27 -16.97 -6.25
CA ASP A 121 -14.24 -17.39 -7.21
C ASP A 121 -13.51 -16.19 -7.84
N GLY A 122 -13.66 -15.01 -7.24
CA GLY A 122 -12.90 -13.81 -7.56
C GLY A 122 -11.56 -13.74 -6.83
N TYR A 123 -10.55 -13.19 -7.50
CA TYR A 123 -9.20 -13.06 -6.98
C TYR A 123 -8.62 -11.66 -7.20
N ILE A 124 -7.83 -11.18 -6.23
CA ILE A 124 -6.82 -10.13 -6.43
C ILE A 124 -5.45 -10.79 -6.35
N MET A 125 -4.66 -10.63 -7.40
CA MET A 125 -3.35 -11.25 -7.52
C MET A 125 -2.22 -10.23 -7.41
N ARG A 126 -2.48 -8.98 -7.81
CA ARG A 126 -1.47 -7.91 -7.77
C ARG A 126 -2.08 -6.55 -7.49
N ILE A 127 -1.31 -5.73 -6.78
CA ILE A 127 -1.58 -4.31 -6.58
C ILE A 127 -0.39 -3.47 -6.97
N GLY A 128 -0.67 -2.27 -7.48
CA GLY A 128 0.29 -1.19 -7.65
C GLY A 128 0.24 -0.24 -6.46
N ILE A 129 1.37 0.36 -6.15
CA ILE A 129 1.54 1.25 -5.01
C ILE A 129 2.24 2.52 -5.45
N SER A 130 1.77 3.65 -4.94
CA SER A 130 2.49 4.91 -4.92
C SER A 130 2.49 5.46 -3.51
N CYS A 131 3.67 5.66 -2.93
CA CYS A 131 3.86 6.25 -1.62
C CYS A 131 4.59 7.59 -1.76
N VAL A 132 4.09 8.58 -1.06
CA VAL A 132 4.62 9.93 -1.02
C VAL A 132 5.01 10.26 0.40
N CYS A 133 6.24 10.76 0.60
CA CYS A 133 6.64 11.27 1.90
C CYS A 133 7.45 12.55 1.79
N SER A 134 7.16 13.50 2.68
CA SER A 134 7.94 14.71 2.85
C SER A 134 8.88 14.57 4.05
N ARG A 135 10.10 15.08 3.94
CA ARG A 135 11.07 15.08 5.04
C ARG A 135 11.74 16.43 5.24
N HIS A 136 12.20 16.65 6.46
CA HIS A 136 13.20 17.67 6.78
C HIS A 136 14.57 17.00 6.89
N HIS A 137 15.49 17.37 5.99
CA HIS A 137 16.89 16.99 6.09
C HIS A 137 17.58 17.92 7.11
N VAL A 138 17.91 17.37 8.27
CA VAL A 138 18.78 18.04 9.26
C VAL A 138 20.20 17.93 8.74
N THR A 139 20.80 19.08 8.38
CA THR A 139 22.24 19.13 8.10
C THR A 139 22.92 19.23 9.46
N THR A 140 23.53 18.15 9.95
CA THR A 140 24.49 18.25 11.05
C THR A 140 25.68 19.07 10.55
N LEU A 141 25.83 20.27 11.12
CA LEU A 141 27.05 21.08 11.05
C LEU A 141 28.12 20.49 11.97
#